data_AF-A0A965UX72-F1
#
_entry.id   AF-A0A965UX72-F1
#
_cell.length_a   1.000
_cell.length_b   1.000
_cell.length_c   1.000
_cell.angle_alpha   90.00
_cell.angle_beta   90.00
_cell.angle_gamma   90.00
#
_symmetry.space_group_name_H-M   'P 1'
#
loop_
_entity.id
_entity.type
_entity.pdbx_description
1 polymer ?
#
loop_
_entity_poly.entity_id
_entity_poly.type
_entity_poly.pdbx_seq_one_letter_code
_entity_poly.pdbx_strand_id
1 'polypeptide(L)'
;SSRFNLGVKGDEVVHAEGKRREDFDAESLRKYGEYCCNDAELTYRLWHKLSEGFPEEELKLIDMTLRMFIHPVLEVDDALLCERLEELKQEKLELLGTLKSKLSCIDEEAVRKKLASNKQFAELLKQFGVTVPMKTSPTTGKQTFALAKNDEGFIALTEHEDPFIQQLCAVRLGTKSTLEESRIERFIDIGKRNRGRLPIPLKYYGAHTGRWSGLDKVNFQNLPSRDAKKKTLKNAVVAPDGYMVINCDSSQIEARILAWLAGQEDVVQQFADGEDVYSVFASKIYEREITKADPLERFVGKTCVLGLGYGTGAAKLQHTLATAKPISVKLEEEKCKEFVDKYRDVNDKII
;
A
#
# COMPACT_ATOMS: atom_id res chain seq x y z
N SER A 1 13.33 -8.74 30.00
CA SER A 1 13.64 -9.75 31.02
C SER A 1 13.76 -9.17 32.43
N SER A 2 14.57 -8.13 32.66
CA SER A 2 14.82 -7.56 34.00
C SER A 2 13.55 -7.06 34.71
N ARG A 3 12.63 -6.40 33.99
CA ARG A 3 11.33 -5.94 34.54
C ARG A 3 10.50 -7.06 35.17
N PHE A 4 10.59 -8.28 34.64
CA PHE A 4 9.80 -9.43 35.08
C PHE A 4 10.66 -10.50 35.78
N ASN A 5 11.93 -10.20 36.06
CA ASN A 5 12.90 -11.10 36.70
C ASN A 5 12.98 -12.50 36.04
N LEU A 6 13.13 -12.56 34.71
CA LEU A 6 13.08 -13.82 33.96
C LEU A 6 14.46 -14.43 33.61
N GLY A 7 15.55 -13.66 33.74
CA GLY A 7 16.91 -14.08 33.38
C GLY A 7 17.63 -13.11 32.44
N VAL A 8 18.73 -13.53 31.81
CA VAL A 8 19.48 -12.75 30.82
C VAL A 8 19.19 -13.30 29.43
N LYS A 9 18.84 -12.44 28.47
CA LYS A 9 18.48 -12.85 27.10
C LYS A 9 19.72 -13.28 26.29
N GLY A 10 20.85 -12.60 26.47
CA GLY A 10 22.02 -12.70 25.59
C GLY A 10 21.99 -11.61 24.49
N ASP A 11 23.07 -11.52 23.71
CA ASP A 11 23.27 -10.54 22.65
C ASP A 11 23.58 -11.18 21.28
N GLU A 12 23.56 -12.51 21.19
CA GLU A 12 23.96 -13.30 20.01
C GLU A 12 23.13 -12.95 18.76
N VAL A 13 21.86 -12.53 18.91
CA VAL A 13 21.04 -12.04 17.79
C VAL A 13 21.52 -10.71 17.22
N VAL A 14 22.10 -9.84 18.05
CA VAL A 14 22.68 -8.57 17.60
C VAL A 14 23.95 -8.85 16.80
N HIS A 15 24.77 -9.81 17.25
CA HIS A 15 25.96 -10.28 16.52
C HIS A 15 25.64 -11.02 15.22
N ALA A 16 24.39 -11.44 15.03
CA ALA A 16 23.89 -12.11 13.83
C ALA A 16 23.30 -11.12 12.80
N GLU A 17 23.13 -9.85 13.14
CA GLU A 17 22.50 -8.87 12.25
C GLU A 17 23.31 -8.69 10.96
N GLY A 18 22.63 -8.85 9.81
CA GLY A 18 23.26 -8.77 8.48
C GLY A 18 23.98 -10.02 8.00
N LYS A 19 24.15 -11.06 8.85
CA LYS A 19 24.77 -12.33 8.47
C LYS A 19 23.79 -13.27 7.78
N ARG A 20 24.30 -14.04 6.82
CA ARG A 20 23.65 -15.19 6.19
C ARG A 20 24.13 -16.47 6.85
N ARG A 21 23.40 -17.57 6.62
CA ARG A 21 23.73 -18.89 7.20
C ARG A 21 25.16 -19.35 6.90
N GLU A 22 25.68 -18.97 5.74
CA GLU A 22 27.04 -19.25 5.26
C GLU A 22 28.14 -18.46 6.01
N ASP A 23 27.79 -17.35 6.66
CA ASP A 23 28.72 -16.52 7.42
C ASP A 23 28.98 -17.05 8.84
N PHE A 24 28.30 -18.12 9.25
CA PHE A 24 28.46 -18.73 10.57
C PHE A 24 29.43 -19.92 10.51
N ASP A 25 30.48 -19.85 11.32
CA ASP A 25 31.26 -21.04 11.69
C ASP A 25 30.46 -21.95 12.65
N ALA A 26 30.99 -23.14 12.91
CA ALA A 26 30.29 -24.13 13.75
C ALA A 26 30.07 -23.64 15.20
N GLU A 27 31.00 -22.84 15.75
CA GLU A 27 30.92 -22.38 17.14
C GLU A 27 29.90 -21.26 17.31
N SER A 28 29.97 -20.23 16.46
CA SER A 28 29.03 -19.10 16.43
C SER A 28 27.62 -19.57 16.13
N LEU A 29 27.44 -20.56 15.25
CA LEU A 29 26.14 -21.17 15.00
C LEU A 29 25.60 -21.89 16.23
N ARG A 30 26.44 -22.66 16.93
CA ARG A 30 26.04 -23.36 18.17
C ARG A 30 25.60 -22.38 19.24
N LYS A 31 26.40 -21.32 19.49
CA LYS A 31 26.06 -20.24 20.43
C LYS A 31 24.74 -19.56 20.06
N TYR A 32 24.53 -19.27 18.78
CA TYR A 32 23.28 -18.71 18.30
C TYR A 32 22.09 -19.66 18.51
N GLY A 33 22.29 -20.97 18.35
CA GLY A 33 21.29 -21.99 18.68
C GLY A 33 20.94 -22.03 20.18
N GLU A 34 21.95 -22.00 21.06
CA GLU A 34 21.77 -21.93 22.51
C GLU A 34 20.99 -20.67 22.93
N TYR A 35 21.31 -19.53 22.32
CA TYR A 35 20.57 -18.28 22.47
C TYR A 35 19.09 -18.42 22.06
N CYS A 36 18.81 -19.02 20.90
CA CYS A 36 17.43 -19.22 20.44
C CYS A 36 16.61 -20.07 21.42
N CYS A 37 17.20 -21.13 22.00
CA CYS A 37 16.56 -21.94 23.02
C CYS A 37 16.25 -21.11 24.28
N ASN A 38 17.20 -20.29 24.74
CA ASN A 38 17.00 -19.40 25.88
C ASN A 38 15.90 -18.36 25.61
N ASP A 39 15.89 -17.73 24.43
CA ASP A 39 14.90 -16.72 24.09
C ASP A 39 13.47 -17.29 24.01
N ALA A 40 13.33 -18.51 23.48
CA ALA A 40 12.06 -19.23 23.46
C ALA A 40 11.54 -19.52 24.89
N GLU A 41 12.40 -20.02 25.77
CA GLU A 41 12.08 -20.29 27.17
C GLU A 41 11.71 -19.00 27.92
N LEU A 42 12.50 -17.92 27.75
CA LEU A 42 12.22 -16.63 28.37
C LEU A 42 10.88 -16.04 27.89
N THR A 43 10.57 -16.18 26.60
CA THR A 43 9.30 -15.74 26.03
C THR A 43 8.13 -16.54 26.57
N TYR A 44 8.28 -17.86 26.74
CA TYR A 44 7.26 -18.72 27.35
C TYR A 44 7.01 -18.39 28.82
N ARG A 45 8.06 -18.12 29.60
CA ARG A 45 7.90 -17.66 30.99
C ARG A 45 7.26 -16.28 31.07
N LEU A 46 7.59 -15.38 30.14
CA LEU A 46 6.99 -14.05 30.06
C LEU A 46 5.50 -14.16 29.72
N TRP A 47 5.13 -15.07 28.82
CA TRP A 47 3.74 -15.34 28.46
C TRP A 47 2.89 -15.65 29.69
N HIS A 48 3.33 -16.56 30.55
CA HIS A 48 2.59 -16.91 31.79
C HIS A 48 2.38 -15.72 32.73
N LYS A 49 3.22 -14.68 32.67
CA LYS A 49 3.06 -13.46 33.46
C LYS A 49 2.17 -12.40 32.79
N LEU A 50 2.10 -12.40 31.46
CA LEU A 50 1.37 -11.39 30.69
C LEU A 50 0.00 -11.85 30.20
N SER A 51 -0.24 -13.16 30.15
CA SER A 51 -1.49 -13.76 29.66
C SER A 51 -2.61 -13.71 30.70
N GLU A 52 -2.30 -13.49 31.97
CA GLU A 52 -3.31 -13.33 33.02
C GLU A 52 -4.19 -12.10 32.73
N GLY A 53 -5.50 -12.34 32.55
CA GLY A 53 -6.46 -11.29 32.20
C GLY A 53 -6.43 -10.84 30.74
N PHE A 54 -5.65 -11.50 29.87
CA PHE A 54 -5.65 -11.18 28.44
C PHE A 54 -6.92 -11.71 27.76
N PRO A 55 -7.62 -10.91 26.91
CA PRO A 55 -8.87 -11.34 26.30
C PRO A 55 -8.73 -12.60 25.44
N GLU A 56 -9.62 -13.58 25.63
CA GLU A 56 -9.58 -14.84 24.89
C GLU A 56 -9.81 -14.64 23.38
N GLU A 57 -10.62 -13.65 23.01
CA GLU A 57 -10.88 -13.27 21.62
C GLU A 57 -9.58 -12.82 20.92
N GLU A 58 -8.75 -12.04 21.62
CA GLU A 58 -7.47 -11.59 21.08
C GLU A 58 -6.47 -12.76 20.96
N LEU A 59 -6.52 -13.72 21.89
CA LEU A 59 -5.74 -14.97 21.77
C LEU A 59 -6.12 -15.75 20.50
N LYS A 60 -7.43 -15.86 20.22
CA LYS A 60 -7.92 -16.54 19.01
C LYS A 60 -7.47 -15.83 17.74
N LEU A 61 -7.46 -14.50 17.74
CA LEU A 61 -6.98 -13.69 16.63
C LEU A 61 -5.46 -13.86 16.41
N ILE A 62 -4.67 -13.86 17.48
CA ILE A 62 -3.23 -14.12 17.43
C ILE A 62 -2.95 -15.53 16.91
N ASP A 63 -3.60 -16.55 17.46
CA ASP A 63 -3.47 -17.94 17.03
C ASP A 63 -3.80 -18.11 15.54
N MET A 64 -4.94 -17.58 15.09
CA MET A 64 -5.32 -17.60 13.69
C MET A 64 -4.27 -16.91 12.82
N THR A 65 -3.76 -15.75 13.26
CA THR A 65 -2.71 -15.00 12.56
C THR A 65 -1.44 -15.82 12.40
N LEU A 66 -1.00 -16.49 13.46
CA LEU A 66 0.17 -17.36 13.45
C LEU A 66 -0.03 -18.58 12.55
N ARG A 67 -1.19 -19.25 12.64
CA ARG A 67 -1.52 -20.42 11.82
C ARG A 67 -1.48 -20.12 10.33
N MET A 68 -1.91 -18.92 9.89
CA MET A 68 -1.78 -18.51 8.49
C MET A 68 -0.33 -18.49 7.98
N PHE A 69 0.65 -18.33 8.87
CA PHE A 69 2.06 -18.38 8.52
C PHE A 69 2.67 -19.78 8.69
N ILE A 70 2.47 -20.44 9.84
CA ILE A 70 3.13 -21.71 10.18
C ILE A 70 2.46 -22.93 9.54
N HIS A 71 1.15 -22.85 9.26
CA HIS A 71 0.36 -23.89 8.62
C HIS A 71 -0.35 -23.33 7.38
N PRO A 72 0.42 -22.92 6.35
CA PRO A 72 -0.16 -22.30 5.17
C PRO A 72 -1.05 -23.28 4.41
N VAL A 73 -2.20 -22.78 3.96
CA VAL A 73 -3.19 -23.55 3.18
C VAL A 73 -3.34 -23.02 1.76
N LEU A 74 -3.20 -21.71 1.56
CA LEU A 74 -3.24 -21.11 0.22
C LEU A 74 -2.04 -21.57 -0.59
N GLU A 75 -2.25 -21.72 -1.88
CA GLU A 75 -1.23 -22.13 -2.84
C GLU A 75 -0.87 -20.99 -3.78
N VAL A 76 0.28 -21.09 -4.43
CA VAL A 76 0.71 -20.19 -5.49
C VAL A 76 0.62 -20.87 -6.83
N ASP A 77 -0.08 -20.23 -7.77
CA ASP A 77 0.02 -20.55 -9.20
C ASP A 77 1.34 -19.97 -9.72
N ASP A 78 2.40 -20.77 -9.66
CA ASP A 78 3.73 -20.37 -10.09
C ASP A 78 3.86 -20.27 -11.61
N ALA A 79 3.07 -21.04 -12.37
CA ALA A 79 3.02 -20.96 -13.83
C ALA A 79 2.52 -19.59 -14.29
N LEU A 80 1.40 -19.12 -13.73
CA LEU A 80 0.85 -17.80 -14.00
C LEU A 80 1.85 -16.67 -13.64
N LEU A 81 2.57 -16.83 -12.53
CA LEU A 81 3.60 -15.87 -12.12
C LEU A 81 4.83 -15.88 -13.04
N CYS A 82 5.27 -17.05 -13.49
CA CYS A 82 6.40 -17.17 -14.41
C CYS A 82 6.08 -16.53 -15.78
N GLU A 83 4.86 -16.75 -16.29
CA GLU A 83 4.39 -16.11 -17.53
C GLU A 83 4.41 -14.58 -17.39
N ARG A 84 3.83 -14.04 -16.32
CA ARG A 84 3.83 -12.58 -16.09
C ARG A 84 5.24 -12.01 -15.93
N LEU A 85 6.15 -12.77 -15.33
CA LEU A 85 7.54 -12.35 -15.19
C LEU A 85 8.24 -12.23 -16.55
N GLU A 86 7.94 -13.14 -17.48
CA GLU A 86 8.48 -13.07 -18.83
C GLU A 86 7.88 -11.91 -19.64
N GLU A 87 6.57 -11.69 -19.54
CA GLU A 87 5.91 -10.51 -20.12
C GLU A 87 6.54 -9.20 -19.63
N LEU A 88 6.79 -9.09 -18.31
CA LEU A 88 7.42 -7.91 -17.72
C LEU A 88 8.83 -7.67 -18.29
N LYS A 89 9.60 -8.74 -18.52
CA LYS A 89 10.93 -8.62 -19.13
C LYS A 89 10.84 -8.14 -20.57
N GLN A 90 9.91 -8.68 -21.36
CA GLN A 90 9.69 -8.26 -22.74
C GLN A 90 9.19 -6.81 -22.83
N GLU A 91 8.16 -6.44 -22.06
CA GLU A 91 7.64 -5.06 -21.98
C GLU A 91 8.77 -4.08 -21.66
N LYS A 92 9.65 -4.42 -20.72
CA LYS A 92 10.79 -3.59 -20.31
C LYS A 92 11.85 -3.51 -21.40
N LEU A 93 12.16 -4.61 -22.08
CA LEU A 93 13.12 -4.65 -23.19
C LEU A 93 12.64 -3.78 -24.36
N GLU A 94 11.38 -3.90 -24.77
CA GLU A 94 10.80 -3.10 -25.85
C GLU A 94 10.80 -1.59 -25.54
N LEU A 95 10.36 -1.26 -24.32
CA LEU A 95 10.27 0.10 -23.83
C LEU A 95 11.65 0.76 -23.71
N LEU A 96 12.63 0.04 -23.15
CA LEU A 96 14.00 0.54 -23.03
C LEU A 96 14.72 0.57 -24.38
N GLY A 97 14.49 -0.40 -25.27
CA GLY A 97 15.06 -0.44 -26.61
C GLY A 97 14.61 0.75 -27.46
N THR A 98 13.31 1.07 -27.43
CA THR A 98 12.75 2.25 -28.12
C THR A 98 13.40 3.55 -27.64
N LEU A 99 13.60 3.67 -26.31
CA LEU A 99 14.24 4.85 -25.73
C LEU A 99 15.74 4.89 -25.97
N LYS A 100 16.43 3.74 -25.97
CA LYS A 100 17.87 3.64 -26.19
C LYS A 100 18.25 4.28 -27.52
N SER A 101 17.51 3.95 -28.59
CA SER A 101 17.72 4.53 -29.92
C SER A 101 17.46 6.04 -29.95
N LYS A 102 16.37 6.51 -29.31
CA LYS A 102 16.02 7.94 -29.30
C LYS A 102 16.91 8.80 -28.39
N LEU A 103 17.44 8.22 -27.31
CA LEU A 103 18.28 8.90 -26.32
C LEU A 103 19.79 8.70 -26.56
N SER A 104 20.16 8.04 -27.66
CA SER A 104 21.54 7.69 -28.04
C SER A 104 22.33 7.09 -26.87
N CYS A 105 21.71 6.16 -26.14
CA CYS A 105 22.33 5.49 -25.00
C CYS A 105 23.04 4.20 -25.45
N ILE A 106 24.13 3.86 -24.77
CA ILE A 106 24.96 2.70 -25.09
C ILE A 106 24.21 1.39 -24.79
N ASP A 107 23.44 1.38 -23.70
CA ASP A 107 22.64 0.24 -23.23
C ASP A 107 21.35 0.69 -22.52
N GLU A 108 20.50 -0.29 -22.19
CA GLU A 108 19.22 -0.11 -21.51
C GLU A 108 19.40 0.38 -20.05
N GLU A 109 20.53 0.06 -19.43
CA GLU A 109 20.86 0.49 -18.07
C GLU A 109 21.22 1.98 -18.01
N ALA A 110 21.89 2.50 -19.03
CA ALA A 110 22.16 3.93 -19.19
C ALA A 110 20.85 4.72 -19.35
N VAL A 111 19.87 4.17 -20.10
CA VAL A 111 18.51 4.74 -20.17
C VAL A 111 17.89 4.76 -18.77
N ARG A 112 17.92 3.62 -18.06
CA ARG A 112 17.37 3.52 -16.70
C ARG A 112 17.97 4.53 -15.73
N LYS A 113 19.30 4.67 -15.70
CA LYS A 113 19.99 5.62 -14.81
C LYS A 113 19.58 7.07 -15.09
N LYS A 114 19.55 7.47 -16.36
CA LYS A 114 19.10 8.81 -16.78
C LYS A 114 17.67 9.12 -16.32
N LEU A 115 16.77 8.13 -16.36
CA LEU A 115 15.36 8.33 -16.01
C LEU A 115 15.06 8.17 -14.52
N ALA A 116 15.88 7.45 -13.77
CA ALA A 116 15.70 7.25 -12.33
C ALA A 116 16.01 8.53 -11.52
N SER A 117 17.08 9.24 -11.87
CA SER A 117 17.50 10.47 -11.18
C SER A 117 16.55 11.64 -11.49
N ASN A 118 16.09 12.36 -10.45
CA ASN A 118 15.24 13.54 -10.64
C ASN A 118 15.95 14.62 -11.46
N LYS A 119 17.26 14.82 -11.22
CA LYS A 119 18.06 15.83 -11.92
C LYS A 119 18.24 15.50 -13.40
N GLN A 120 18.64 14.27 -13.71
CA GLN A 120 18.84 13.84 -15.09
C GLN A 120 17.53 13.78 -15.87
N PHE A 121 16.44 13.34 -15.25
CA PHE A 121 15.12 13.38 -15.88
C PHE A 121 14.65 14.81 -16.17
N ALA A 122 14.88 15.74 -15.24
CA ALA A 122 14.56 17.16 -15.45
C ALA A 122 15.40 17.77 -16.58
N GLU A 123 16.70 17.48 -16.64
CA GLU A 123 17.57 17.90 -17.75
C GLU A 123 17.09 17.32 -19.08
N LEU A 124 16.66 16.04 -19.09
CA LEU A 124 16.13 15.39 -20.27
C LEU A 124 14.84 16.06 -20.77
N LEU A 125 13.88 16.31 -19.89
CA LEU A 125 12.64 17.02 -20.24
C LEU A 125 12.94 18.40 -20.87
N LYS A 126 13.89 19.15 -20.30
CA LYS A 126 14.33 20.44 -20.85
C LYS A 126 14.92 20.33 -22.24
N GLN A 127 15.68 19.27 -22.53
CA GLN A 127 16.24 19.03 -23.87
C GLN A 127 15.14 18.82 -24.92
N PHE A 128 14.01 18.24 -24.54
CA PHE A 128 12.83 18.08 -25.39
C PHE A 128 11.86 19.27 -25.31
N GLY A 129 12.29 20.41 -24.75
CA GLY A 129 11.46 21.62 -24.67
C GLY A 129 10.31 21.55 -23.67
N VAL A 130 10.27 20.52 -22.82
CA VAL A 130 9.22 20.35 -21.80
C VAL A 130 9.60 21.11 -20.54
N THR A 131 8.68 21.96 -20.08
CA THR A 131 8.83 22.68 -18.82
C THR A 131 8.75 21.69 -17.66
N VAL A 132 9.79 21.66 -16.83
CA VAL A 132 9.84 20.74 -15.68
C VAL A 132 8.95 21.28 -14.57
N PRO A 133 7.97 20.50 -14.08
CA PRO A 133 7.10 20.94 -13.01
C PRO A 133 7.89 21.06 -11.70
N MET A 134 7.63 22.13 -10.96
CA MET A 134 8.27 22.45 -9.68
C MET A 134 7.23 22.48 -8.57
N LYS A 135 7.64 22.16 -7.35
CA LYS A 135 6.84 22.29 -6.14
C LYS A 135 7.69 22.77 -4.97
N THR A 136 7.06 23.43 -4.02
CA THR A 136 7.69 23.75 -2.74
C THR A 136 7.76 22.48 -1.89
N SER A 137 8.95 22.13 -1.41
CA SER A 137 9.14 21.01 -0.49
C SER A 137 8.50 21.31 0.86
N PRO A 138 7.58 20.47 1.38
CA PRO A 138 6.99 20.67 2.70
C PRO A 138 8.02 20.61 3.83
N THR A 139 9.08 19.83 3.65
CA THR A 139 10.12 19.60 4.66
C THR A 139 11.17 20.70 4.69
N THR A 140 11.50 21.28 3.53
CA THR A 140 12.63 22.22 3.41
C THR A 140 12.23 23.62 2.99
N GLY A 141 10.98 23.85 2.61
CA GLY A 141 10.48 25.14 2.11
C GLY A 141 11.09 25.61 0.79
N LYS A 142 11.99 24.82 0.19
CA LYS A 142 12.69 25.15 -1.06
C LYS A 142 11.98 24.57 -2.27
N GLN A 143 12.14 25.23 -3.40
CA GLN A 143 11.67 24.71 -4.68
C GLN A 143 12.42 23.43 -5.05
N THR A 144 11.66 22.39 -5.41
CA THR A 144 12.16 21.10 -5.87
C THR A 144 11.33 20.59 -7.04
N PHE A 145 11.82 19.57 -7.75
CA PHE A 145 11.12 19.00 -8.88
C PHE A 145 9.87 18.22 -8.43
N ALA A 146 8.73 18.52 -9.04
CA ALA A 146 7.46 17.82 -8.83
C ALA A 146 7.37 16.57 -9.71
N LEU A 147 8.29 15.63 -9.51
CA LEU A 147 8.49 14.43 -10.33
C LEU A 147 8.25 13.11 -9.57
N ALA A 148 7.51 13.15 -8.46
CA ALA A 148 7.04 11.96 -7.76
C ALA A 148 5.68 11.49 -8.31
N LYS A 149 5.35 10.22 -8.09
CA LYS A 149 4.14 9.58 -8.66
C LYS A 149 2.83 10.33 -8.36
N ASN A 150 2.73 10.94 -7.18
CA ASN A 150 1.52 11.65 -6.73
C ASN A 150 1.62 13.16 -6.90
N ASP A 151 2.66 13.67 -7.57
CA ASP A 151 2.77 15.09 -7.86
C ASP A 151 1.89 15.43 -9.07
N GLU A 152 1.02 16.43 -8.94
CA GLU A 152 0.13 16.85 -10.03
C GLU A 152 0.89 17.19 -11.32
N GLY A 153 2.04 17.85 -11.20
CA GLY A 153 2.89 18.15 -12.34
C GLY A 153 3.43 16.90 -13.04
N PHE A 154 3.77 15.84 -12.29
CA PHE A 154 4.20 14.58 -12.89
C PHE A 154 3.02 13.83 -13.52
N ILE A 155 1.84 13.87 -12.89
CA ILE A 155 0.62 13.30 -13.47
C ILE A 155 0.30 13.99 -14.81
N ALA A 156 0.41 15.31 -14.88
CA ALA A 156 0.24 16.04 -16.15
C ALA A 156 1.25 15.60 -17.21
N LEU A 157 2.51 15.34 -16.84
CA LEU A 157 3.52 14.80 -17.76
C LEU A 157 3.16 13.39 -18.28
N THR A 158 2.47 12.56 -17.48
CA THR A 158 1.99 11.24 -17.95
C THR A 158 0.87 11.33 -18.98
N GLU A 159 0.22 12.48 -19.08
CA GLU A 159 -0.88 12.78 -20.02
C GLU A 159 -0.45 13.77 -21.12
N HIS A 160 0.85 14.01 -21.27
CA HIS A 160 1.42 14.96 -22.22
C HIS A 160 1.11 14.61 -23.68
N GLU A 161 0.90 15.60 -24.56
CA GLU A 161 0.50 15.38 -25.96
C GLU A 161 1.51 14.54 -26.77
N ASP A 162 2.81 14.74 -26.52
CA ASP A 162 3.88 13.95 -27.11
C ASP A 162 3.95 12.53 -26.49
N PRO A 163 3.67 11.46 -27.26
CA PRO A 163 3.76 10.07 -26.80
C PRO A 163 5.15 9.68 -26.30
N PHE A 164 6.20 10.35 -26.78
CA PHE A 164 7.56 10.10 -26.31
C PHE A 164 7.75 10.56 -24.85
N ILE A 165 7.17 11.70 -24.47
CA ILE A 165 7.21 12.18 -23.08
C ILE A 165 6.40 11.26 -22.16
N GLN A 166 5.25 10.77 -22.62
CA GLN A 166 4.49 9.75 -21.89
C GLN A 166 5.33 8.48 -21.68
N GLN A 167 6.04 8.03 -22.71
CA GLN A 167 6.94 6.88 -22.64
C GLN A 167 8.07 7.10 -21.62
N LEU A 168 8.72 8.26 -21.62
CA LEU A 168 9.74 8.62 -20.61
C LEU A 168 9.18 8.55 -19.19
N CYS A 169 7.94 9.04 -18.98
CA CYS A 169 7.27 8.99 -17.68
C CYS A 169 6.91 7.55 -17.27
N ALA A 170 6.43 6.73 -18.21
CA ALA A 170 6.12 5.32 -17.99
C ALA A 170 7.37 4.53 -17.58
N VAL A 171 8.49 4.74 -18.28
CA VAL A 171 9.77 4.08 -17.95
C VAL A 171 10.27 4.56 -16.59
N ARG A 172 10.17 5.84 -16.28
CA ARG A 172 10.56 6.36 -14.97
C ARG A 172 9.73 5.76 -13.82
N LEU A 173 8.42 5.59 -14.03
CA LEU A 173 7.54 4.90 -13.09
C LEU A 173 7.94 3.43 -12.95
N GLY A 174 8.20 2.72 -14.06
CA GLY A 174 8.59 1.30 -14.07
C GLY A 174 10.00 1.03 -13.53
N THR A 175 10.98 1.87 -13.85
CA THR A 175 12.38 1.75 -13.39
C THR A 175 12.54 2.03 -11.90
N LYS A 176 11.69 2.88 -11.31
CA LYS A 176 11.55 3.00 -9.85
C LYS A 176 10.66 1.91 -9.25
N SER A 177 9.84 1.24 -10.06
CA SER A 177 8.87 0.22 -9.65
C SER A 177 9.24 -1.16 -10.17
N THR A 178 10.45 -1.65 -9.87
CA THR A 178 10.75 -3.10 -9.85
C THR A 178 10.00 -3.85 -8.75
N LEU A 179 9.06 -3.16 -8.09
CA LEU A 179 8.24 -3.68 -7.01
C LEU A 179 7.34 -4.82 -7.50
N GLU A 180 6.89 -4.81 -8.75
CA GLU A 180 6.10 -5.93 -9.28
C GLU A 180 6.97 -7.15 -9.52
N GLU A 181 8.04 -7.02 -10.32
CA GLU A 181 9.04 -8.06 -10.61
C GLU A 181 9.55 -8.73 -9.33
N SER A 182 10.07 -7.93 -8.39
CA SER A 182 10.59 -8.45 -7.12
C SER A 182 9.54 -9.08 -6.19
N ARG A 183 8.26 -8.69 -6.30
CA ARG A 183 7.17 -9.33 -5.55
C ARG A 183 6.79 -10.67 -6.18
N ILE A 184 6.74 -10.75 -7.51
CA ILE A 184 6.47 -11.99 -8.24
C ILE A 184 7.56 -13.02 -7.95
N GLU A 185 8.83 -12.66 -8.11
CA GLU A 185 9.97 -13.54 -7.81
C GLU A 185 9.90 -14.06 -6.36
N ARG A 186 9.57 -13.17 -5.42
CA ARG A 186 9.42 -13.54 -4.01
C ARG A 186 8.29 -14.55 -3.78
N PHE A 187 7.14 -14.41 -4.44
CA PHE A 187 6.04 -15.37 -4.32
C PHE A 187 6.43 -16.74 -4.87
N ILE A 188 7.09 -16.78 -6.03
CA ILE A 188 7.63 -18.00 -6.63
C ILE A 188 8.62 -18.67 -5.66
N ASP A 189 9.57 -17.92 -5.11
CA ASP A 189 10.58 -18.45 -4.19
C ASP A 189 9.98 -18.93 -2.86
N ILE A 190 8.92 -18.28 -2.38
CA ILE A 190 8.16 -18.73 -1.21
C ILE A 190 7.47 -20.06 -1.55
N GLY A 191 6.76 -20.14 -2.67
CA GLY A 191 6.09 -21.37 -3.11
C GLY A 191 7.07 -22.55 -3.24
N LYS A 192 8.21 -22.33 -3.92
CA LYS A 192 9.27 -23.35 -4.08
C LYS A 192 9.76 -23.91 -2.74
N ARG A 193 9.95 -23.05 -1.74
CA ARG A 193 10.40 -23.45 -0.39
C ARG A 193 9.31 -24.13 0.44
N ASN A 194 8.05 -23.92 0.10
CA ASN A 194 6.89 -24.39 0.87
C ASN A 194 6.02 -25.39 0.10
N ARG A 195 6.58 -26.08 -0.91
CA ARG A 195 5.88 -27.09 -1.73
C ARG A 195 4.58 -26.56 -2.34
N GLY A 196 4.66 -25.37 -2.94
CA GLY A 196 3.52 -24.68 -3.56
C GLY A 196 2.67 -23.84 -2.61
N ARG A 197 2.87 -23.94 -1.29
CA ARG A 197 2.05 -23.22 -0.31
C ARG A 197 2.57 -21.80 -0.03
N LEU A 198 1.66 -20.91 0.36
CA LEU A 198 1.93 -19.51 0.69
C LEU A 198 1.68 -19.22 2.17
N PRO A 199 2.74 -19.17 3.00
CA PRO A 199 2.70 -18.50 4.31
C PRO A 199 2.22 -17.06 4.18
N ILE A 200 1.32 -16.64 5.07
CA ILE A 200 0.85 -15.26 5.14
C ILE A 200 1.53 -14.57 6.34
N PRO A 201 2.62 -13.81 6.12
CA PRO A 201 3.38 -13.16 7.19
C PRO A 201 2.65 -11.88 7.64
N LEU A 202 1.68 -12.03 8.54
CA LEU A 202 1.00 -10.91 9.18
C LEU A 202 1.48 -10.70 10.61
N LYS A 203 1.65 -9.44 10.98
CA LYS A 203 1.94 -9.01 12.34
C LYS A 203 0.65 -8.53 13.00
N TYR A 204 0.19 -9.27 14.01
CA TYR A 204 -0.88 -8.83 14.90
C TYR A 204 -0.48 -7.51 15.59
N TYR A 205 -1.40 -6.55 15.67
CA TYR A 205 -1.18 -5.23 16.27
C TYR A 205 0.06 -4.50 15.71
N GLY A 206 0.30 -4.63 14.41
CA GLY A 206 1.51 -4.13 13.76
C GLY A 206 1.55 -2.60 13.59
N ALA A 207 0.39 -1.95 13.49
CA ALA A 207 0.25 -0.50 13.47
C ALA A 207 -0.15 0.06 14.84
N HIS A 208 0.12 1.34 15.10
CA HIS A 208 -0.28 2.01 16.36
C HIS A 208 -1.80 2.03 16.58
N THR A 209 -2.60 1.88 15.50
CA THR A 209 -4.07 1.81 15.54
C THR A 209 -4.61 0.40 15.80
N GLY A 210 -3.75 -0.58 16.08
CA GLY A 210 -4.14 -1.99 16.26
C GLY A 210 -4.33 -2.78 14.97
N ARG A 211 -4.23 -2.14 13.79
CA ARG A 211 -4.32 -2.84 12.49
C ARG A 211 -3.17 -3.83 12.32
N TRP A 212 -3.46 -4.96 11.68
CA TRP A 212 -2.43 -5.90 11.22
C TRP A 212 -1.51 -5.21 10.22
N SER A 213 -0.25 -5.60 10.19
CA SER A 213 0.69 -5.19 9.14
C SER A 213 1.35 -6.39 8.48
N GLY A 214 1.87 -6.22 7.26
CA GLY A 214 2.66 -7.27 6.61
C GLY A 214 4.09 -7.35 7.20
N LEU A 215 4.68 -8.53 7.13
CA LEU A 215 6.04 -8.85 7.54
C LEU A 215 6.84 -9.42 6.34
N ASP A 216 8.16 -9.62 6.46
CA ASP A 216 9.01 -10.29 5.46
C ASP A 216 9.02 -9.69 4.04
N LYS A 217 8.71 -8.38 3.96
CA LYS A 217 8.54 -7.64 2.69
C LYS A 217 7.41 -8.22 1.83
N VAL A 218 6.48 -8.98 2.43
CA VAL A 218 5.28 -9.52 1.82
C VAL A 218 4.07 -9.01 2.61
N ASN A 219 3.24 -8.18 1.99
CA ASN A 219 2.01 -7.73 2.62
C ASN A 219 0.81 -8.13 1.77
N PHE A 220 0.09 -9.16 2.21
CA PHE A 220 -1.11 -9.64 1.53
C PHE A 220 -2.24 -8.59 1.53
N GLN A 221 -2.22 -7.62 2.45
CA GLN A 221 -3.21 -6.54 2.50
C GLN A 221 -3.04 -5.52 1.36
N ASN A 222 -1.88 -5.49 0.68
CA ASN A 222 -1.59 -4.54 -0.39
C ASN A 222 -1.38 -5.19 -1.76
N LEU A 223 -1.94 -6.39 -1.96
CA LEU A 223 -1.91 -7.04 -3.27
C LEU A 223 -2.65 -6.18 -4.31
N PRO A 224 -2.08 -5.97 -5.51
CA PRO A 224 -2.72 -5.17 -6.53
C PRO A 224 -4.09 -5.76 -6.94
N SER A 225 -5.10 -4.91 -7.08
CA SER A 225 -6.47 -5.34 -7.37
C SER A 225 -7.15 -4.65 -8.55
N ARG A 226 -6.65 -3.47 -8.96
CA ARG A 226 -7.29 -2.60 -9.97
C ARG A 226 -6.75 -2.78 -11.38
N ASP A 227 -5.43 -2.86 -11.51
CA ASP A 227 -4.74 -3.02 -12.78
C ASP A 227 -4.75 -4.50 -13.17
N ALA A 228 -5.32 -4.83 -14.32
CA ALA A 228 -5.50 -6.22 -14.75
C ALA A 228 -4.18 -7.00 -14.81
N LYS A 229 -3.10 -6.38 -15.31
CA LYS A 229 -1.78 -6.99 -15.39
C LYS A 229 -1.17 -7.19 -14.00
N LYS A 230 -1.32 -6.21 -13.11
CA LYS A 230 -0.78 -6.31 -11.73
C LYS A 230 -1.62 -7.23 -10.84
N LYS A 231 -2.90 -7.40 -11.16
CA LYS A 231 -3.82 -8.29 -10.47
C LYS A 231 -3.40 -9.75 -10.60
N THR A 232 -2.56 -10.09 -11.58
CA THR A 232 -1.96 -11.43 -11.72
C THR A 232 -1.30 -11.91 -10.42
N LEU A 233 -0.61 -11.05 -9.67
CA LEU A 233 -0.04 -11.42 -8.37
C LEU A 233 -1.10 -11.82 -7.34
N LYS A 234 -2.26 -11.15 -7.34
CA LYS A 234 -3.40 -11.50 -6.47
C LYS A 234 -4.08 -12.78 -6.95
N ASN A 235 -4.25 -12.94 -8.26
CA ASN A 235 -4.90 -14.11 -8.86
C ASN A 235 -4.07 -15.39 -8.71
N ALA A 236 -2.75 -15.27 -8.62
CA ALA A 236 -1.87 -16.39 -8.35
C ALA A 236 -2.01 -16.95 -6.92
N VAL A 237 -2.71 -16.25 -6.02
CA VAL A 237 -3.04 -16.80 -4.69
C VAL A 237 -4.32 -17.61 -4.83
N VAL A 238 -4.18 -18.93 -4.80
CA VAL A 238 -5.29 -19.87 -5.08
C VAL A 238 -5.64 -20.71 -3.86
N ALA A 239 -6.89 -21.18 -3.81
CA ALA A 239 -7.31 -22.19 -2.85
C ALA A 239 -6.73 -23.56 -3.24
N PRO A 240 -6.48 -24.45 -2.28
CA PRO A 240 -6.09 -25.82 -2.58
C PRO A 240 -7.24 -26.58 -3.28
N ASP A 241 -6.89 -27.69 -3.92
CA ASP A 241 -7.84 -28.55 -4.64
C ASP A 241 -9.07 -28.92 -3.79
N GLY A 242 -10.26 -28.74 -4.35
CA GLY A 242 -11.54 -29.01 -3.70
C GLY A 242 -12.05 -27.89 -2.78
N TYR A 243 -11.34 -26.76 -2.68
CA TYR A 243 -11.74 -25.60 -1.90
C TYR A 243 -11.97 -24.36 -2.76
N MET A 244 -12.58 -23.34 -2.17
CA MET A 244 -12.73 -22.01 -2.78
C MET A 244 -12.43 -20.90 -1.78
N VAL A 245 -11.99 -19.75 -2.28
CA VAL A 245 -11.80 -18.54 -1.48
C VAL A 245 -13.10 -17.75 -1.45
N ILE A 246 -13.65 -17.54 -0.26
CA ILE A 246 -14.77 -16.62 -0.04
C ILE A 246 -14.21 -15.29 0.43
N ASN A 247 -14.45 -14.23 -0.34
CA ASN A 247 -14.03 -12.88 0.03
C ASN A 247 -15.21 -12.13 0.67
N CYS A 248 -15.08 -11.81 1.96
CA CYS A 248 -16.05 -11.02 2.71
C CYS A 248 -15.47 -9.64 3.01
N ASP A 249 -16.20 -8.57 2.67
CA ASP A 249 -15.80 -7.19 2.94
C ASP A 249 -16.95 -6.45 3.65
N SER A 250 -16.61 -5.66 4.66
CA SER A 250 -17.58 -4.88 5.41
C SER A 250 -17.88 -3.56 4.68
N SER A 251 -19.11 -3.44 4.16
CA SER A 251 -19.51 -2.27 3.35
C SER A 251 -19.45 -0.98 4.17
N GLN A 252 -18.61 -0.03 3.74
CA GLN A 252 -18.42 1.29 4.36
C GLN A 252 -18.15 1.26 5.87
N ILE A 253 -17.43 0.24 6.37
CA ILE A 253 -17.27 0.01 7.82
C ILE A 253 -16.76 1.24 8.59
N GLU A 254 -15.76 1.95 8.05
CA GLU A 254 -15.17 3.12 8.71
C GLU A 254 -16.21 4.24 8.93
N ALA A 255 -17.01 4.55 7.91
CA ALA A 255 -18.05 5.58 8.00
C ALA A 255 -19.19 5.16 8.94
N ARG A 256 -19.57 3.87 8.93
CA ARG A 256 -20.60 3.33 9.85
C ARG A 256 -20.15 3.42 11.30
N ILE A 257 -18.93 2.95 11.59
CA ILE A 257 -18.38 2.94 12.95
C ILE A 257 -18.17 4.37 13.45
N LEU A 258 -17.68 5.27 12.59
CA LEU A 258 -17.50 6.67 12.97
C LEU A 258 -18.83 7.33 13.34
N ALA A 259 -19.85 7.23 12.47
CA ALA A 259 -21.16 7.81 12.74
C ALA A 259 -21.81 7.23 14.01
N TRP A 260 -21.69 5.92 14.21
CA TRP A 260 -22.21 5.24 15.41
C TRP A 260 -21.51 5.69 16.69
N LEU A 261 -20.16 5.72 16.71
CA LEU A 261 -19.39 6.16 17.87
C LEU A 261 -19.62 7.64 18.21
N ALA A 262 -19.79 8.47 17.18
CA ALA A 262 -20.10 9.89 17.32
C ALA A 262 -21.55 10.16 17.76
N GLY A 263 -22.45 9.17 17.62
CA GLY A 263 -23.89 9.38 17.86
C GLY A 263 -24.58 10.20 16.77
N GLN A 264 -24.04 10.23 15.54
CA GLN A 264 -24.62 10.89 14.37
C GLN A 264 -25.78 10.07 13.78
N GLU A 265 -26.92 10.11 14.48
CA GLU A 265 -28.08 9.24 14.23
C GLU A 265 -28.67 9.37 12.82
N ASP A 266 -28.67 10.55 12.20
CA ASP A 266 -29.18 10.73 10.84
C ASP A 266 -28.34 9.96 9.80
N VAL A 267 -27.00 9.94 9.97
CA VAL A 267 -26.10 9.16 9.11
C VAL A 267 -26.22 7.66 9.40
N VAL A 268 -26.40 7.27 10.68
CA VAL A 268 -26.67 5.87 11.05
C VAL A 268 -27.98 5.40 10.41
N GLN A 269 -29.01 6.26 10.38
CA GLN A 269 -30.30 5.96 9.78
C GLN A 269 -30.20 5.81 8.26
N GLN A 270 -29.46 6.69 7.57
CA GLN A 270 -29.17 6.54 6.12
C GLN A 270 -28.56 5.16 5.81
N PHE A 271 -27.65 4.70 6.67
CA PHE A 271 -27.05 3.37 6.54
C PHE A 271 -28.02 2.21 6.79
N ALA A 272 -29.01 2.39 7.68
CA ALA A 272 -30.05 1.41 7.96
C ALA A 272 -31.08 1.34 6.83
N ASP A 273 -31.39 2.47 6.20
CA ASP A 273 -32.33 2.59 5.09
C ASP A 273 -31.73 2.16 3.73
N GLY A 274 -30.45 1.77 3.72
CA GLY A 274 -29.76 1.32 2.51
C GLY A 274 -29.38 2.45 1.55
N GLU A 275 -29.37 3.69 2.04
CA GLU A 275 -28.98 4.86 1.26
C GLU A 275 -27.48 4.87 0.96
N ASP A 276 -27.11 5.55 -0.12
CA ASP A 276 -25.72 5.79 -0.46
C ASP A 276 -25.26 7.10 0.18
N VAL A 277 -24.79 7.02 1.43
CA VAL A 277 -24.34 8.17 2.23
C VAL A 277 -23.37 9.11 1.48
N TYR A 278 -22.60 8.58 0.52
CA TYR A 278 -21.70 9.38 -0.30
C TYR A 278 -22.45 10.26 -1.31
N SER A 279 -23.49 9.71 -1.94
CA SER A 279 -24.39 10.43 -2.83
C SER A 279 -25.30 11.39 -2.06
N VAL A 280 -25.75 11.01 -0.86
CA VAL A 280 -26.51 11.91 0.04
C VAL A 280 -25.66 13.12 0.41
N PHE A 281 -24.43 12.91 0.86
CA PHE A 281 -23.54 14.01 1.18
C PHE A 281 -23.16 14.83 -0.06
N ALA A 282 -22.91 14.18 -1.20
CA ALA A 282 -22.70 14.89 -2.47
C ALA A 282 -23.88 15.79 -2.82
N SER A 283 -25.12 15.32 -2.62
CA SER A 283 -26.32 16.13 -2.86
C SER A 283 -26.38 17.38 -1.99
N LYS A 284 -25.92 17.28 -0.73
CA LYS A 284 -25.85 18.42 0.20
C LYS A 284 -24.82 19.47 -0.24
N ILE A 285 -23.69 19.09 -0.84
CA ILE A 285 -22.62 20.03 -1.25
C ILE A 285 -22.80 20.58 -2.67
N TYR A 286 -23.53 19.87 -3.54
CA TYR A 286 -23.84 20.30 -4.91
C TYR A 286 -25.23 20.93 -5.04
N GLU A 287 -26.04 20.91 -3.98
CA GLU A 287 -27.39 21.48 -3.94
C GLU A 287 -28.33 20.96 -5.05
N ARG A 288 -28.09 19.71 -5.47
CA ARG A 288 -28.92 18.95 -6.43
C ARG A 288 -28.91 17.48 -6.06
N GLU A 289 -29.88 16.72 -6.54
CA GLU A 289 -29.87 15.27 -6.35
C GLU A 289 -28.66 14.65 -7.07
N ILE A 290 -27.84 13.92 -6.31
CA ILE A 290 -26.70 13.12 -6.77
C ILE A 290 -27.04 11.66 -6.51
N THR A 291 -26.86 10.80 -7.51
CA THR A 291 -27.11 9.37 -7.38
C THR A 291 -25.86 8.56 -7.73
N LYS A 292 -25.98 7.24 -7.83
CA LYS A 292 -24.92 6.38 -8.39
C LYS A 292 -24.68 6.61 -9.89
N ALA A 293 -25.60 7.29 -10.57
CA ALA A 293 -25.46 7.69 -11.98
C ALA A 293 -24.54 8.90 -12.18
N ASP A 294 -24.17 9.61 -11.10
CA ASP A 294 -23.29 10.78 -11.08
C ASP A 294 -21.90 10.41 -10.50
N PRO A 295 -21.04 9.67 -11.24
CA PRO A 295 -19.83 9.07 -10.68
C PRO A 295 -18.80 10.08 -10.19
N LEU A 296 -18.72 11.28 -10.80
CA LEU A 296 -17.75 12.31 -10.43
C LEU A 296 -18.12 12.97 -9.10
N GLU A 297 -19.36 13.44 -8.97
CA GLU A 297 -19.88 14.10 -7.76
C GLU A 297 -19.96 13.11 -6.60
N ARG A 298 -20.39 11.88 -6.86
CA ARG A 298 -20.36 10.82 -5.86
C ARG A 298 -18.94 10.52 -5.38
N PHE A 299 -17.95 10.57 -6.27
CA PHE A 299 -16.54 10.41 -5.89
C PHE A 299 -16.06 11.55 -4.96
N VAL A 300 -16.49 12.79 -5.22
CA VAL A 300 -16.23 13.93 -4.33
C VAL A 300 -16.88 13.69 -2.96
N GLY A 301 -18.16 13.32 -2.92
CA GLY A 301 -18.88 13.02 -1.68
C GLY A 301 -18.22 11.90 -0.87
N LYS A 302 -17.79 10.82 -1.55
CA LYS A 302 -17.05 9.72 -0.92
C LYS A 302 -15.73 10.19 -0.30
N THR A 303 -14.97 11.00 -1.03
CA THR A 303 -13.68 11.53 -0.56
C THR A 303 -13.87 12.43 0.66
N CYS A 304 -14.94 13.24 0.67
CA CYS A 304 -15.31 14.07 1.80
C CYS A 304 -15.66 13.21 3.03
N VAL A 305 -16.60 12.27 2.91
CA VAL A 305 -17.06 11.43 4.04
C VAL A 305 -15.91 10.61 4.65
N LEU A 306 -15.01 10.06 3.83
CA LEU A 306 -13.89 9.24 4.31
C LEU A 306 -12.69 10.06 4.78
N GLY A 307 -12.59 11.35 4.44
CA GLY A 307 -11.46 12.19 4.80
C GLY A 307 -11.76 13.15 5.94
N LEU A 308 -12.89 13.85 5.86
CA LEU A 308 -13.23 14.97 6.73
C LEU A 308 -13.57 14.54 8.16
N GLY A 309 -14.16 13.34 8.33
CA GLY A 309 -14.39 12.74 9.64
C GLY A 309 -13.12 12.38 10.41
N TYR A 310 -11.95 12.41 9.75
CA TYR A 310 -10.63 12.24 10.38
C TYR A 310 -9.81 13.55 10.37
N GLY A 311 -10.48 14.70 10.27
CA GLY A 311 -9.84 16.01 10.39
C GLY A 311 -9.10 16.50 9.13
N THR A 312 -9.36 15.92 7.96
CA THR A 312 -8.78 16.40 6.70
C THR A 312 -9.17 17.86 6.43
N GLY A 313 -8.20 18.72 6.14
CA GLY A 313 -8.42 20.12 5.76
C GLY A 313 -8.56 20.35 4.24
N ALA A 314 -8.97 21.56 3.85
CA ALA A 314 -9.28 21.93 2.46
C ALA A 314 -8.12 21.65 1.47
N ALA A 315 -6.90 22.12 1.75
CA ALA A 315 -5.75 21.88 0.89
C ALA A 315 -5.44 20.38 0.67
N LYS A 316 -5.63 19.55 1.70
CA LYS A 316 -5.43 18.10 1.58
C LYS A 316 -6.56 17.41 0.82
N LEU A 317 -7.79 17.88 1.00
CA LEU A 317 -8.94 17.43 0.22
C LEU A 317 -8.74 17.74 -1.26
N GLN A 318 -8.36 18.98 -1.59
CA GLN A 318 -8.07 19.43 -2.96
C GLN A 318 -7.04 18.53 -3.63
N HIS A 319 -5.87 18.34 -2.99
CA HIS A 319 -4.83 17.46 -3.51
C HIS A 319 -5.34 16.02 -3.70
N THR A 320 -6.10 15.49 -2.73
CA THR A 320 -6.63 14.11 -2.84
C THR A 320 -7.55 13.97 -4.04
N LEU A 321 -8.46 14.92 -4.26
CA LEU A 321 -9.38 14.93 -5.40
C LEU A 321 -8.64 15.09 -6.73
N ALA A 322 -7.63 15.96 -6.79
CA ALA A 322 -6.87 16.22 -8.02
C ALA A 322 -5.96 15.05 -8.44
N THR A 323 -5.49 14.24 -7.48
CA THR A 323 -4.49 13.17 -7.71
C THR A 323 -5.04 11.76 -7.67
N ALA A 324 -6.32 11.59 -7.31
CA ALA A 324 -6.96 10.29 -7.30
C ALA A 324 -7.07 9.69 -8.71
N LYS A 325 -7.00 8.35 -8.77
CA LYS A 325 -7.24 7.56 -9.99
C LYS A 325 -8.19 6.40 -9.65
N PRO A 326 -9.13 6.02 -10.54
CA PRO A 326 -9.22 6.46 -11.95
C PRO A 326 -9.92 7.82 -12.16
N ILE A 327 -10.71 8.29 -11.19
CA ILE A 327 -11.41 9.57 -11.24
C ILE A 327 -10.58 10.62 -10.51
N SER A 328 -10.33 11.76 -11.16
CA SER A 328 -9.80 12.97 -10.55
C SER A 328 -10.75 14.14 -10.78
N VAL A 329 -10.82 15.04 -9.80
CA VAL A 329 -11.62 16.27 -9.87
C VAL A 329 -10.74 17.42 -9.41
N LYS A 330 -10.55 18.42 -10.27
CA LYS A 330 -9.83 19.64 -9.93
C LYS A 330 -10.84 20.66 -9.42
N LEU A 331 -10.65 21.11 -8.18
CA LEU A 331 -11.46 22.13 -7.54
C LEU A 331 -10.56 23.23 -7.00
N GLU A 332 -11.10 24.44 -6.91
CA GLU A 332 -10.45 25.54 -6.19
C GLU A 332 -10.40 25.24 -4.68
N GLU A 333 -9.43 25.83 -3.98
CA GLU A 333 -9.28 25.61 -2.55
C GLU A 333 -10.45 26.21 -1.78
N GLU A 334 -10.99 27.36 -2.21
CA GLU A 334 -12.22 27.93 -1.64
C GLU A 334 -13.38 26.93 -1.70
N LYS A 335 -13.57 26.25 -2.84
CA LYS A 335 -14.65 25.27 -2.97
C LYS A 335 -14.44 24.06 -2.06
N CYS A 336 -13.19 23.61 -1.91
CA CYS A 336 -12.86 22.55 -0.95
C CYS A 336 -13.11 22.99 0.50
N LYS A 337 -12.87 24.27 0.81
CA LYS A 337 -13.18 24.85 2.13
C LYS A 337 -14.68 24.88 2.38
N GLU A 338 -15.50 25.29 1.41
CA GLU A 338 -16.96 25.20 1.50
C GLU A 338 -17.43 23.78 1.80
N PHE A 339 -16.84 22.77 1.15
CA PHE A 339 -17.18 21.37 1.40
C PHE A 339 -16.78 20.90 2.80
N VAL A 340 -15.62 21.35 3.30
CA VAL A 340 -15.18 21.09 4.68
C VAL A 340 -16.15 21.71 5.68
N ASP A 341 -16.50 22.98 5.48
CA ASP A 341 -17.39 23.71 6.37
C ASP A 341 -18.79 23.09 6.35
N LYS A 342 -19.31 22.74 5.16
CA LYS A 342 -20.59 22.05 5.01
C LYS A 342 -20.60 20.67 5.67
N TYR A 343 -19.51 19.90 5.57
CA TYR A 343 -19.40 18.61 6.26
C TYR A 343 -19.49 18.76 7.77
N ARG A 344 -18.81 19.77 8.33
CA ARG A 344 -18.78 20.03 9.77
C ARG A 344 -20.12 20.55 10.29
N ASP A 345 -20.82 21.34 9.49
CA ASP A 345 -22.17 21.84 9.80
C ASP A 345 -23.20 20.70 9.84
N VAL A 346 -23.18 19.79 8.87
CA VAL A 346 -24.20 18.72 8.78
C VAL A 346 -23.84 17.43 9.53
N ASN A 347 -22.61 17.31 10.05
CA ASN A 347 -22.15 16.18 10.86
C ASN A 347 -21.52 16.69 12.17
N ASP A 348 -22.25 17.55 12.86
CA ASP A 348 -21.82 18.26 14.06
C ASP A 348 -21.38 17.34 15.21
N LYS A 349 -21.92 16.12 15.31
CA LYS A 349 -21.52 15.17 16.35
C LYS A 349 -20.24 14.40 16.03
N ILE A 350 -19.80 14.38 14.76
CA ILE A 350 -18.57 13.69 14.33
C ILE A 350 -17.32 14.53 14.63
N ILE A 351 -17.45 15.85 14.67
CA ILE A 351 -16.32 16.81 14.67
C ILE A 351 -15.88 17.23 16.06
#